data_AF-A0A9W7DRT2-F1
#
_entry.id   AF-A0A9W7DRT2-F1
#
_cell.length_a   1.000
_cell.length_b   1.000
_cell.length_c   1.000
_cell.angle_alpha   90.00
_cell.angle_beta   90.00
_cell.angle_gamma   90.00
#
_symmetry.space_group_name_H-M   'P 1'
#
loop_
_entity.id
_entity.type
_entity.pdbx_description
1 polymer ?
#
loop_
_entity_poly.entity_id
_entity_poly.type
_entity_poly.pdbx_seq_one_letter_code
_entity_poly.pdbx_strand_id
1 'polypeptide(L)'
;MRDYRRLGLGNELMTQLHHQMSVHHNVGKVGLHVRISNGAATKLYEESMGYEVEEVIKGYYQDGEDAYLMTKPLERKSPANAAFSMEEFHADLHRQKKSQPQKVKVMSNGEDQVFALPRILRGEGKEALAF
;
A
#
# COMPACT_ATOMS: atom_id res chain seq x y z
N MET A 1 -6.56 -12.24 -19.71
CA MET A 1 -6.92 -10.82 -19.82
C MET A 1 -5.82 -9.96 -19.23
N ARG A 2 -5.05 -9.25 -20.06
CA ARG A 2 -4.04 -8.30 -19.60
C ARG A 2 -4.55 -6.86 -19.62
N ASP A 3 -5.57 -6.60 -20.43
CA ASP A 3 -6.08 -5.25 -20.76
C ASP A 3 -6.91 -4.64 -19.64
N TYR A 4 -7.52 -5.47 -18.79
CA TYR A 4 -8.32 -5.03 -17.63
C TYR A 4 -7.51 -4.91 -16.33
N ARG A 5 -6.18 -4.99 -16.39
CA ARG A 5 -5.32 -4.82 -15.21
C ARG A 5 -5.15 -3.34 -14.87
N ARG A 6 -4.82 -3.04 -13.61
CA ARG A 6 -4.57 -1.68 -13.11
C ARG A 6 -5.79 -0.73 -13.17
N LEU A 7 -6.99 -1.30 -13.32
CA LEU A 7 -8.27 -0.58 -13.23
C LEU A 7 -8.85 -0.57 -11.81
N GLY A 8 -8.11 -1.06 -10.81
CA GLY A 8 -8.57 -1.13 -9.41
C GLY A 8 -9.55 -2.28 -9.11
N LEU A 9 -9.98 -3.05 -10.11
CA LEU A 9 -10.97 -4.13 -9.96
C LEU A 9 -10.60 -5.17 -8.89
N GLY A 10 -9.33 -5.56 -8.80
CA GLY A 10 -8.88 -6.51 -7.78
C GLY A 10 -9.01 -5.95 -6.36
N ASN A 11 -8.74 -4.66 -6.17
CA ASN A 11 -8.86 -4.02 -4.87
C ASN A 11 -10.33 -3.89 -4.45
N GLU A 12 -11.19 -3.51 -5.40
CA GLU A 12 -12.64 -3.40 -5.16
C GLU A 12 -13.24 -4.76 -4.75
N LEU A 13 -12.92 -5.82 -5.51
CA LEU A 13 -13.41 -7.17 -5.22
C LEU A 13 -12.99 -7.64 -3.82
N MET A 14 -11.72 -7.45 -3.47
CA MET A 14 -11.21 -7.85 -2.17
C MET A 14 -11.78 -7.01 -1.02
N THR A 15 -12.05 -5.72 -1.25
CA THR A 15 -12.70 -4.85 -0.25
C THR A 15 -14.11 -5.32 0.06
N GLN A 16 -14.89 -5.67 -0.97
CA GLN A 16 -16.22 -6.25 -0.79
C GLN A 16 -16.15 -7.60 -0.07
N LEU A 17 -15.18 -8.45 -0.42
CA LEU A 17 -14.94 -9.74 0.26
C LEU A 17 -14.69 -9.55 1.76
N HIS A 18 -13.79 -8.64 2.14
CA HIS A 18 -13.49 -8.36 3.54
C HIS A 18 -14.70 -7.84 4.31
N HIS A 19 -15.49 -6.97 3.67
CA HIS A 19 -16.72 -6.47 4.27
C HIS A 19 -17.69 -7.61 4.58
N GLN A 20 -17.95 -8.49 3.61
CA GLN A 20 -18.85 -9.63 3.79
C GLN A 20 -18.32 -10.61 4.86
N MET A 21 -17.02 -10.88 4.88
CA MET A 21 -16.37 -11.72 5.91
C MET A 21 -16.50 -11.13 7.32
N SER A 22 -16.31 -9.81 7.46
CA SER A 22 -16.42 -9.11 8.73
C SER A 22 -17.86 -9.11 9.25
N VAL A 23 -18.83 -8.80 8.38
CA VAL A 23 -20.24 -8.60 8.77
C VAL A 23 -20.98 -9.93 9.01
N HIS A 24 -20.85 -10.89 8.08
CA HIS A 24 -21.68 -12.10 8.10
C HIS A 24 -20.97 -13.28 8.76
N HIS A 25 -19.65 -13.34 8.66
CA HIS A 25 -18.86 -14.49 9.12
C HIS A 25 -18.07 -14.21 10.38
N ASN A 26 -18.12 -12.96 10.89
CA ASN A 26 -17.49 -12.59 12.14
C ASN A 26 -15.99 -12.93 12.19
N VAL A 27 -15.32 -12.80 11.05
CA VAL A 27 -13.91 -13.16 10.86
C VAL A 27 -13.04 -12.04 11.44
N GLY A 28 -12.10 -12.38 12.33
CA GLY A 28 -11.17 -11.42 12.93
C GLY A 28 -9.83 -11.27 12.20
N LYS A 29 -9.49 -12.20 11.30
CA LYS A 29 -8.25 -12.20 10.54
C LYS A 29 -8.45 -12.95 9.23
N VAL A 30 -7.93 -12.40 8.13
CA VAL A 30 -7.91 -13.04 6.82
C VAL A 30 -6.47 -13.35 6.43
N GLY A 31 -6.26 -14.47 5.73
CA GLY A 31 -4.96 -14.89 5.24
C GLY A 31 -5.02 -15.33 3.78
N LEU A 32 -3.91 -15.15 3.07
CA LEU A 32 -3.74 -15.57 1.69
C LEU A 32 -2.30 -16.04 1.44
N HIS A 33 -2.12 -16.80 0.37
CA HIS A 33 -0.80 -17.22 -0.10
C HIS A 33 -0.49 -16.51 -1.41
N VAL A 34 0.71 -15.94 -1.53
CA VAL A 34 1.19 -15.34 -2.78
C VAL A 34 2.56 -15.90 -3.14
N ARG A 35 2.77 -16.18 -4.43
CA ARG A 35 4.09 -16.56 -4.98
C ARG A 35 5.11 -15.47 -4.69
N ILE A 36 6.30 -15.85 -4.23
CA ILE A 36 7.39 -14.89 -3.98
C ILE A 36 7.75 -14.13 -5.27
N SER A 37 7.72 -14.82 -6.42
CA SER A 37 8.00 -14.20 -7.72
C SER A 37 6.94 -13.19 -8.17
N ASN A 38 5.73 -13.22 -7.59
CA ASN A 38 4.63 -12.34 -7.99
C ASN A 38 4.66 -11.00 -7.24
N GLY A 39 5.72 -10.23 -7.46
CA GLY A 39 5.92 -8.93 -6.79
C GLY A 39 4.79 -7.91 -7.04
N ALA A 40 4.02 -8.04 -8.14
CA ALA A 40 2.88 -7.18 -8.38
C ALA A 40 1.72 -7.45 -7.41
N ALA A 41 1.45 -8.72 -7.09
CA ALA A 41 0.43 -9.10 -6.13
C ALA A 41 0.89 -8.84 -4.70
N THR A 42 2.16 -9.14 -4.37
CA THR A 42 2.72 -8.83 -3.04
C THR A 42 2.58 -7.35 -2.71
N LYS A 43 2.98 -6.46 -3.64
CA LYS A 43 2.80 -5.01 -3.47
C LYS A 43 1.35 -4.57 -3.34
N LEU A 44 0.44 -5.17 -4.10
CA LEU A 44 -0.98 -4.87 -3.96
C LEU A 44 -1.46 -5.18 -2.54
N TYR A 45 -1.13 -6.36 -2.02
CA TYR A 45 -1.61 -6.78 -0.70
C TYR A 45 -0.93 -6.02 0.44
N GLU A 46 0.39 -5.79 0.37
CA GLU A 46 1.13 -4.97 1.34
C GLU A 46 0.72 -3.50 1.27
N GLU A 47 1.03 -2.82 0.16
CA GLU A 47 0.97 -1.36 0.08
C GLU A 47 -0.46 -0.83 -0.02
N SER A 48 -1.34 -1.52 -0.75
CA SER A 48 -2.70 -1.02 -1.01
C SER A 48 -3.74 -1.55 -0.03
N MET A 49 -3.49 -2.73 0.55
CA MET A 49 -4.50 -3.44 1.36
C MET A 49 -4.10 -3.67 2.81
N GLY A 50 -2.84 -3.42 3.19
CA GLY A 50 -2.38 -3.53 4.58
C GLY A 50 -2.29 -4.96 5.08
N TYR A 51 -1.88 -5.89 4.23
CA TYR A 51 -1.46 -7.22 4.66
C TYR A 51 -0.01 -7.22 5.11
N GLU A 52 0.31 -8.09 6.05
CA GLU A 52 1.66 -8.31 6.55
C GLU A 52 2.08 -9.76 6.25
N VAL A 53 3.37 -9.96 5.95
CA VAL A 53 3.93 -11.30 5.78
C VAL A 53 4.09 -11.94 7.16
N GLU A 54 3.38 -13.04 7.40
CA GLU A 54 3.45 -13.80 8.64
C GLU A 54 4.51 -14.91 8.55
N GLU A 55 4.59 -15.59 7.40
CA GLU A 55 5.51 -16.71 7.21
C GLU A 55 5.90 -16.89 5.74
N VAL A 56 7.06 -17.51 5.48
CA VAL A 56 7.44 -18.04 4.16
C VAL A 56 7.28 -19.55 4.16
N ILE A 57 6.33 -20.06 3.38
CA ILE A 57 6.07 -21.50 3.24
C ILE A 57 6.92 -22.05 2.09
N LYS A 58 7.85 -22.95 2.43
CA LYS A 58 8.77 -23.57 1.46
C LYS A 58 8.07 -24.56 0.55
N GLY A 59 8.33 -24.47 -0.76
CA GLY A 59 7.79 -25.41 -1.76
C GLY A 59 6.26 -25.51 -1.77
N TYR A 60 5.56 -24.40 -1.48
CA TYR A 60 4.10 -24.36 -1.39
C TYR A 60 3.43 -24.70 -2.74
N TYR A 61 4.03 -24.24 -3.84
CA TYR A 61 3.54 -24.52 -5.18
C TYR A 61 4.17 -25.79 -5.77
N GLN A 62 3.46 -26.41 -6.72
CA GLN A 62 3.85 -27.71 -7.32
C GLN A 62 5.19 -27.69 -8.07
N ASP A 63 5.62 -26.52 -8.52
CA ASP A 63 6.92 -26.28 -9.15
C ASP A 63 8.05 -26.10 -8.13
N GLY A 64 7.75 -26.24 -6.84
CA GLY A 64 8.68 -26.01 -5.75
C GLY A 64 8.85 -24.53 -5.38
N GLU A 65 8.06 -23.62 -5.97
CA GLU A 65 8.13 -22.21 -5.58
C GLU A 65 7.59 -21.99 -4.16
N ASP A 66 8.30 -21.18 -3.40
CA ASP A 66 7.90 -20.72 -2.08
C ASP A 66 6.70 -19.75 -2.15
N ALA A 67 5.96 -19.64 -1.06
CA ALA A 67 4.87 -18.68 -0.90
C ALA A 67 5.07 -17.80 0.34
N TYR A 68 4.67 -16.54 0.25
CA TYR A 68 4.37 -15.75 1.44
C TYR A 68 2.97 -16.10 1.93
N LEU A 69 2.85 -16.48 3.21
CA LEU A 69 1.61 -16.39 3.95
C LEU A 69 1.46 -14.94 4.42
N MET A 70 0.48 -14.24 3.85
CA MET A 70 0.18 -12.87 4.20
C MET A 70 -1.14 -12.79 4.94
N THR A 71 -1.19 -12.02 6.02
CA THR A 71 -2.41 -11.88 6.81
C THR A 71 -2.75 -10.45 7.16
N LYS A 72 -4.04 -10.23 7.42
CA LYS A 72 -4.60 -8.93 7.78
C LYS A 72 -5.67 -9.11 8.87
N PRO A 73 -5.60 -8.37 9.98
CA PRO A 73 -6.71 -8.32 10.93
C PRO A 73 -7.92 -7.64 10.29
N LEU A 74 -9.11 -8.20 10.52
CA LEU A 74 -10.37 -7.60 10.10
C LEU A 74 -11.10 -7.08 11.33
N GLU A 75 -11.61 -5.85 11.25
CA GLU A 75 -12.47 -5.31 12.30
C GLU A 75 -13.76 -6.10 12.37
N ARG A 76 -14.14 -6.55 13.56
CA ARG A 76 -15.40 -7.27 13.79
C ARG A 76 -16.55 -6.26 13.74
N LYS A 77 -17.39 -6.33 12.70
CA LYS A 77 -18.64 -5.56 12.65
C LYS A 77 -19.76 -6.43 13.18
N SER A 78 -20.44 -5.98 14.25
CA SER A 78 -21.61 -6.70 14.76
C SER A 78 -22.76 -6.55 13.75
N PRO A 79 -23.58 -7.58 13.52
CA PRO A 79 -24.71 -7.49 12.60
C PRO A 79 -25.75 -6.45 13.04
N ALA A 80 -25.81 -6.13 14.35
CA ALA A 80 -26.64 -5.05 14.89
C ALA A 80 -26.18 -3.65 14.43
N ASN A 81 -24.89 -3.48 14.13
CA ASN A 81 -24.32 -2.24 13.58
C ASN A 81 -24.26 -2.26 12.04
N ALA A 82 -24.76 -3.33 11.40
CA ALA A 82 -24.71 -3.54 9.96
C ALA A 82 -26.05 -3.26 9.25
N ALA A 83 -26.95 -2.49 9.87
CA ALA A 83 -28.05 -1.83 9.17
C ALA A 83 -27.47 -0.79 8.20
N PHE A 84 -26.94 -1.30 7.10
CA PHE A 84 -26.13 -0.58 6.12
C PHE A 84 -27.06 0.27 5.25
N SER A 85 -27.11 1.57 5.50
CA SER A 85 -27.78 2.49 4.59
C SER A 85 -26.88 2.72 3.36
N MET A 86 -27.47 2.71 2.16
CA MET A 86 -26.78 2.92 0.88
C MET A 86 -26.02 4.27 0.81
N GLU A 87 -26.33 5.19 1.73
CA GLU A 87 -25.74 6.52 1.85
C GLU A 87 -24.36 6.49 2.52
N GLU A 88 -24.11 5.57 3.47
CA GLU A 88 -22.84 5.48 4.20
C GLU A 88 -21.72 4.86 3.36
N PHE A 89 -22.05 3.95 2.44
CA PHE A 89 -21.07 3.33 1.52
C PHE A 89 -20.40 4.37 0.60
N HIS A 90 -21.17 5.32 0.09
CA HIS A 90 -20.64 6.39 -0.75
C HIS A 90 -19.75 7.36 0.05
N ALA A 91 -20.05 7.57 1.33
CA ALA A 91 -19.28 8.45 2.20
C ALA A 91 -17.89 7.88 2.56
N ASP A 92 -17.80 6.57 2.82
CA ASP A 92 -16.53 5.95 3.24
C ASP A 92 -15.51 5.87 2.08
N LEU A 93 -16.01 5.73 0.84
CA LEU A 93 -15.20 5.82 -0.37
C LEU A 93 -14.56 7.22 -0.55
N HIS A 94 -15.27 8.28 -0.15
CA HIS A 94 -14.74 9.66 -0.16
C HIS A 94 -13.83 9.96 1.03
N ARG A 95 -13.99 9.27 2.16
CA ARG A 95 -13.14 9.42 3.35
C ARG A 95 -11.74 8.85 3.12
N GLN A 96 -11.62 7.68 2.50
CA GLN A 96 -10.33 7.05 2.25
C GLN A 96 -9.48 7.75 1.17
N LYS A 97 -10.09 8.55 0.28
CA LYS A 97 -9.33 9.35 -0.71
C LYS A 97 -8.70 10.63 -0.16
N LYS A 98 -9.03 11.07 1.07
CA LYS A 98 -8.49 12.30 1.68
C LYS A 98 -7.23 12.10 2.54
N SER A 99 -6.84 10.86 2.83
CA SER A 99 -5.72 10.54 3.75
C SER A 99 -4.37 10.29 3.07
N GLN A 100 -4.24 10.47 1.75
CA GLN A 100 -2.94 10.53 1.09
C GLN A 100 -2.61 11.99 0.71
N PRO A 101 -1.51 12.59 1.17
CA PRO A 101 -1.08 13.89 0.67
C PRO A 101 -0.63 13.73 -0.79
N GLN A 102 -1.39 14.33 -1.71
CA GLN A 102 -0.92 14.56 -3.08
C GLN A 102 0.24 15.57 -3.02
N LYS A 103 1.47 15.12 -3.30
CA LYS A 103 2.56 16.04 -3.64
C LYS A 103 2.25 16.62 -5.02
N VAL A 104 1.57 17.76 -5.04
CA VAL A 104 1.39 18.58 -6.24
C VAL A 104 2.77 19.11 -6.64
N LYS A 105 3.28 18.65 -7.78
CA LYS A 105 4.44 19.26 -8.43
C LYS A 105 3.97 20.56 -9.07
N VAL A 106 4.18 21.68 -8.39
CA VAL A 106 4.05 23.00 -9.00
C VAL A 106 5.24 23.16 -9.96
N MET A 107 4.96 23.10 -11.26
CA MET A 107 5.86 23.62 -12.28
C MET A 107 5.56 25.12 -12.38
N SER A 108 6.46 25.96 -11.90
CA SER A 108 6.51 27.38 -12.29
C SER A 108 7.79 27.62 -13.06
N ASN A 109 7.61 28.01 -14.32
CA ASN A 109 8.64 28.37 -15.27
C ASN A 109 9.50 29.52 -14.75
N GLY A 110 10.78 29.49 -15.08
CA GLY A 110 11.78 30.42 -14.57
C GLY A 110 11.71 31.80 -15.19
N GLU A 111 12.27 32.76 -14.45
CA GLU A 111 12.97 33.93 -14.98
C GLU A 111 14.14 34.24 -14.03
N ASP A 112 15.28 34.54 -14.66
CA ASP A 112 16.58 34.84 -14.08
C ASP A 112 16.57 36.06 -13.15
N GLN A 113 17.26 35.98 -12.01
CA GLN A 113 18.04 37.12 -11.50
C GLN A 113 19.38 36.65 -10.90
N VAL A 114 20.42 36.94 -11.68
CA VAL A 114 21.84 36.98 -11.35
C VAL A 114 22.08 37.98 -10.23
N PHE A 115 22.83 37.65 -9.16
CA PHE A 115 23.72 38.61 -8.47
C PHE A 115 24.74 37.90 -7.54
N ALA A 116 26.00 37.93 -8.01
CA ALA A 116 27.29 38.09 -7.31
C ALA A 116 27.70 37.25 -6.07
N LEU A 117 28.79 36.49 -6.25
CA LEU A 117 29.71 36.03 -5.19
C LEU A 117 30.59 37.18 -4.67
N PRO A 118 31.08 37.09 -3.43
CA PRO A 118 32.47 37.41 -3.14
C PRO A 118 33.23 36.20 -2.60
N ARG A 119 34.32 35.94 -3.32
CA ARG A 119 35.48 35.10 -3.05
C ARG A 119 36.17 35.54 -1.73
N ILE A 120 36.79 34.61 -0.98
CA ILE A 120 38.20 34.64 -0.51
C ILE A 120 38.51 33.61 0.61
N LEU A 121 39.48 32.73 0.27
CA LEU A 121 40.62 32.12 1.01
C LEU A 121 40.37 31.35 2.35
N ARG A 122 40.67 30.04 2.44
CA ARG A 122 41.98 29.31 2.48
C ARG A 122 42.32 28.95 3.94
N GLY A 123 42.40 27.66 4.25
CA GLY A 123 42.87 27.15 5.54
C GLY A 123 42.87 25.63 5.60
N GLU A 124 44.08 25.06 5.63
CA GLU A 124 44.44 23.65 5.58
C GLU A 124 43.98 22.84 6.82
N GLY A 125 43.80 21.52 6.68
CA GLY A 125 43.95 20.64 7.85
C GLY A 125 43.26 19.27 7.87
N LYS A 126 43.94 18.26 7.31
CA LYS A 126 44.16 16.90 7.86
C LYS A 126 42.99 15.91 8.01
N GLU A 127 43.22 14.78 7.35
CA GLU A 127 42.76 13.40 7.55
C GLU A 127 42.00 13.03 8.84
N ALA A 128 40.95 12.22 8.69
CA ALA A 128 40.66 11.07 9.55
C ALA A 128 39.75 10.05 8.85
N LEU A 129 40.38 8.92 8.50
CA LEU A 129 39.93 7.52 8.44
C LEU A 129 38.46 7.14 8.71
N ALA A 130 37.97 6.30 7.80
CA ALA A 130 37.28 5.01 8.01
C ALA A 130 36.58 4.75 9.35
N PHE A 131 35.26 4.52 9.28
CA PHE A 131 34.62 3.22 9.51
C PHE A 131 33.37 3.11 8.64
#